data_AF-A0A924NKP9-F1
#
_entry.id   AF-A0A924NKP9-F1
#
_cell.length_a   1.000
_cell.length_b   1.000
_cell.length_c   1.000
_cell.angle_alpha   90.00
_cell.angle_beta   90.00
_cell.angle_gamma   90.00
#
_symmetry.space_group_name_H-M   'P 1'
#
loop_
_entity.id
_entity.type
_entity.pdbx_description
1 polymer ?
#
loop_
_entity_poly.entity_id
_entity_poly.type
_entity_poly.pdbx_seq_one_letter_code
_entity_poly.pdbx_strand_id
1 'polypeptide(L)'
;MDQTSLQDWVGRSERLTDDVAATPLAALAATLGRPVALEPGGTIPELRHWLNFLPLAPADAIGSDGHPRRGGFLPPIPLERRMWAGGRLTFHDALRVGDVMTRDS
;
A
#
# COMPACT_ATOMS: atom_id res chain seq x y z
N MET A 1 2.46 34.41 -4.57
CA MET A 1 2.22 32.95 -4.47
C MET A 1 3.52 32.36 -3.98
N ASP A 2 3.52 31.84 -2.76
CA ASP A 2 4.72 31.26 -2.16
C ASP A 2 5.09 30.01 -2.96
N GLN A 3 6.26 30.01 -3.60
CA GLN A 3 6.72 28.87 -4.40
C GLN A 3 7.17 27.79 -3.42
N THR A 4 6.25 26.88 -3.08
CA THR A 4 6.58 25.69 -2.29
C THR A 4 7.72 24.93 -2.96
N SER A 5 8.85 24.78 -2.27
CA SER A 5 10.04 24.10 -2.79
C SER A 5 9.85 22.59 -2.67
N LEU A 6 9.90 21.86 -3.79
CA LEU A 6 9.85 20.39 -3.78
C LEU A 6 11.01 19.77 -2.96
N GLN A 7 12.09 20.53 -2.77
CA GLN A 7 13.24 20.09 -1.98
C GLN A 7 12.89 19.82 -0.51
N ASP A 8 11.85 20.48 0.03
CA ASP A 8 11.43 20.34 1.44
C ASP A 8 10.77 18.98 1.74
N TRP A 9 10.50 18.19 0.70
CA TRP A 9 9.98 16.83 0.79
C TRP A 9 11.06 15.75 0.66
N VAL A 10 12.27 16.12 0.24
CA VAL A 10 13.40 15.18 0.18
C VAL A 10 13.81 14.79 1.60
N GLY A 11 13.92 13.49 1.85
CA GLY A 11 14.30 12.95 3.17
C GLY A 11 13.15 12.83 4.17
N ARG A 12 11.93 13.21 3.80
CA ARG A 12 10.75 12.79 4.57
C ARG A 12 10.60 11.28 4.48
N SER A 13 10.04 10.68 5.52
CA SER A 13 9.76 9.24 5.57
C SER A 13 8.40 8.97 6.18
N GLU A 14 7.75 7.90 5.75
CA GLU A 14 6.59 7.31 6.42
C GLU A 14 6.93 5.89 6.88
N ARG A 15 6.51 5.53 8.10
CA ARG A 15 6.59 4.16 8.61
C ARG A 15 5.20 3.68 8.97
N LEU A 16 4.80 2.55 8.39
CA LEU A 16 3.53 1.88 8.70
C LEU A 16 3.80 0.46 9.17
N THR A 17 2.94 -0.03 10.05
CA THR A 17 2.91 -1.44 10.49
C THR A 17 1.56 -2.04 10.14
N ASP A 18 1.58 -3.28 9.68
CA ASP A 18 0.38 -4.03 9.29
C ASP A 18 0.63 -5.52 9.55
N ASP A 19 -0.45 -6.30 9.67
CA ASP A 19 -0.37 -7.75 9.80
C ASP A 19 -0.83 -8.45 8.51
N VAL A 20 -0.21 -9.60 8.20
CA VAL A 20 -0.64 -10.43 7.08
C VAL A 20 -1.94 -11.15 7.46
N ALA A 21 -3.05 -10.43 7.37
CA ALA A 21 -4.38 -10.95 7.64
C ALA A 21 -4.83 -11.96 6.57
N ALA A 22 -5.53 -13.02 7.00
CA ALA A 22 -6.08 -14.01 6.08
C ALA A 22 -7.20 -13.44 5.19
N THR A 23 -8.00 -12.50 5.69
CA THR A 23 -9.20 -12.01 4.99
C THR A 23 -8.89 -11.34 3.63
N PRO A 24 -7.94 -10.39 3.51
CA PRO A 24 -7.61 -9.81 2.20
C PRO A 24 -7.08 -10.86 1.21
N LEU A 25 -6.29 -11.83 1.70
CA LEU A 25 -5.76 -12.91 0.86
C LEU A 25 -6.86 -13.81 0.31
N ALA A 26 -7.88 -14.11 1.13
CA ALA A 26 -9.04 -14.89 0.75
C ALA A 26 -9.87 -14.12 -0.30
N ALA A 27 -10.09 -12.82 -0.07
CA ALA A 27 -10.80 -11.95 -1.00
C ALA A 27 -10.09 -11.86 -2.36
N LEU A 28 -8.76 -11.74 -2.38
CA LEU A 28 -7.98 -11.76 -3.63
C LEU A 28 -8.10 -13.11 -4.34
N ALA A 29 -7.98 -14.22 -3.62
CA ALA A 29 -8.13 -15.54 -4.21
C ALA A 29 -9.53 -15.76 -4.80
N ALA A 30 -10.59 -15.35 -4.11
CA ALA A 30 -11.96 -15.35 -4.62
C ALA A 30 -12.10 -14.49 -5.89
N THR A 31 -11.53 -13.28 -5.88
CA THR A 31 -11.53 -12.36 -7.03
C THR A 31 -10.85 -12.99 -8.26
N LEU A 32 -9.79 -13.78 -8.04
CA LEU A 32 -9.04 -14.44 -9.11
C LEU A 32 -9.59 -15.84 -9.46
N GLY A 33 -10.67 -16.30 -8.83
CA GLY A 33 -11.21 -17.65 -9.03
C GLY A 33 -10.23 -18.76 -8.65
N ARG A 34 -9.37 -18.54 -7.65
CA ARG A 34 -8.36 -19.48 -7.18
C ARG A 34 -8.80 -20.15 -5.86
N PRO A 35 -8.42 -21.42 -5.63
CA PRO A 35 -8.64 -22.04 -4.33
C PRO A 35 -7.91 -21.26 -3.23
N VAL A 36 -8.54 -21.17 -2.07
CA VAL A 36 -8.00 -20.52 -0.86
C VAL A 36 -7.43 -21.60 0.02
N ALA A 37 -6.11 -21.69 0.13
CA ALA A 37 -5.43 -22.43 1.19
C ALA A 37 -4.68 -21.41 2.05
N LEU A 38 -5.37 -20.90 3.07
CA LEU A 38 -4.82 -19.92 4.01
C LEU A 38 -4.76 -20.56 5.38
N GLU A 39 -3.72 -21.35 5.58
CA GLU A 39 -3.41 -21.90 6.89
C GLU A 39 -2.69 -20.83 7.72
N PRO A 40 -2.97 -20.70 9.02
CA PRO A 40 -2.16 -19.88 9.92
C PRO A 40 -0.67 -20.25 9.79
N GLY A 41 0.20 -19.24 9.61
CA GLY A 41 1.64 -19.46 9.37
C GLY A 41 2.00 -19.99 7.98
N GLY A 42 1.02 -20.23 7.09
CA GLY A 42 1.26 -20.61 5.70
C GLY A 42 1.89 -19.49 4.90
N THR A 43 2.79 -19.82 3.98
CA THR A 43 3.46 -18.84 3.12
C THR A 43 2.48 -18.18 2.14
N ILE A 44 2.59 -16.87 1.97
CA ILE A 44 1.80 -16.15 0.96
C ILE A 44 2.60 -16.04 -0.35
N PRO A 45 1.96 -16.26 -1.51
CA PRO A 45 2.59 -16.00 -2.81
C PRO A 45 3.07 -14.55 -2.98
N GLU A 46 4.09 -14.38 -3.80
CA GLU A 46 4.63 -13.06 -4.17
C GLU A 46 3.55 -12.08 -4.63
N LEU A 47 3.81 -10.79 -4.43
CA LEU A 47 2.91 -9.66 -4.73
C LEU A 47 1.61 -9.59 -3.91
N ARG A 48 1.23 -10.63 -3.16
CA ARG A 48 0.01 -10.57 -2.33
C ARG A 48 0.11 -9.59 -1.15
N HIS A 49 1.33 -9.25 -0.74
CA HIS A 49 1.59 -8.19 0.24
C HIS A 49 1.16 -6.80 -0.25
N TRP A 50 0.79 -6.60 -1.52
CA TRP A 50 0.18 -5.35 -1.99
C TRP A 50 -1.21 -5.10 -1.41
N LEU A 51 -1.82 -6.11 -0.79
CA LEU A 51 -3.05 -5.93 -0.03
C LEU A 51 -2.81 -5.37 1.38
N ASN A 52 -1.55 -5.22 1.77
CA ASN A 52 -1.15 -4.61 3.03
C ASN A 52 -0.80 -3.13 2.85
N PHE A 53 -0.84 -2.39 3.95
CA PHE A 53 -0.55 -0.96 3.98
C PHE A 53 -1.43 -0.15 3.01
N LEU A 54 -2.65 -0.65 2.75
CA LEU A 54 -3.64 0.05 1.95
C LEU A 54 -4.13 1.27 2.75
N PRO A 55 -4.13 2.48 2.16
CA PRO A 55 -4.53 3.66 2.89
C PRO A 55 -6.03 3.59 3.26
N LEU A 56 -6.32 3.69 4.55
CA LEU A 56 -7.68 3.78 5.07
C LEU A 56 -8.00 5.26 5.31
N ALA A 57 -8.85 5.83 4.44
CA ALA A 57 -9.29 7.21 4.55
C ALA A 57 -10.80 7.27 4.82
N PRO A 58 -11.26 8.14 5.74
CA PRO A 58 -12.69 8.39 5.89
C PRO A 58 -13.26 8.99 4.61
N ALA A 59 -14.56 8.81 4.37
CA ALA A 59 -15.21 9.20 3.12
C ALA A 59 -15.02 10.69 2.79
N ASP A 60 -15.04 11.54 3.82
CA ASP A 60 -14.80 12.98 3.69
C ASP A 60 -13.33 13.34 3.44
N ALA A 61 -12.41 12.39 3.42
CA ALA A 61 -10.99 12.52 3.07
C ALA A 61 -10.62 11.89 1.72
N ILE A 62 -11.60 11.32 1.02
CA ILE A 62 -11.43 10.76 -0.33
C ILE A 62 -11.57 11.88 -1.37
N GLY A 63 -10.66 11.90 -2.35
CA GLY A 63 -10.69 12.80 -3.49
C GLY A 63 -11.66 12.34 -4.58
N SER A 64 -11.88 13.18 -5.58
CA SER A 64 -12.72 12.84 -6.74
C SER A 64 -12.19 11.64 -7.56
N ASP A 65 -10.91 11.29 -7.40
CA ASP A 65 -10.25 10.13 -8.02
C ASP A 65 -10.37 8.84 -7.19
N GLY A 66 -11.16 8.85 -6.11
CA GLY A 66 -11.36 7.71 -5.21
C GLY A 66 -10.17 7.39 -4.30
N HIS A 67 -9.08 8.14 -4.38
CA HIS A 67 -7.91 7.98 -3.52
C HIS A 67 -7.99 8.94 -2.32
N PRO A 68 -7.23 8.71 -1.23
CA PRO A 68 -7.03 9.72 -0.21
C PRO A 68 -6.56 11.05 -0.84
N ARG A 69 -7.07 12.18 -0.35
CA ARG A 69 -6.65 13.50 -0.80
C ARG A 69 -5.13 13.64 -0.79
N ARG A 70 -4.59 14.34 -1.80
CA ARG A 70 -3.15 14.58 -1.96
C ARG A 70 -2.60 15.43 -0.80
N GLY A 71 -1.33 15.21 -0.46
CA GLY A 71 -0.62 15.91 0.61
C GLY A 71 -0.09 14.95 1.68
N GLY A 72 0.65 15.48 2.65
CA GLY A 72 1.31 14.69 3.71
C GLY A 72 2.74 14.32 3.33
N PHE A 73 3.00 13.02 3.18
CA PHE A 73 4.31 12.48 2.82
C PHE A 73 4.81 12.98 1.44
N LEU A 74 3.90 13.16 0.48
CA LEU A 74 4.21 13.68 -0.86
C LEU A 74 3.99 15.20 -0.95
N PRO A 75 4.72 15.90 -1.84
CA PRO A 75 4.51 17.32 -2.09
C PRO A 75 3.09 17.61 -2.63
N PRO A 76 2.61 18.85 -2.49
CA PRO A 76 1.35 19.25 -3.12
C PRO A 76 1.49 19.18 -4.64
N ILE A 77 0.83 18.20 -5.26
CA ILE A 77 0.82 18.03 -6.72
C ILE A 77 -0.56 18.46 -7.25
N PRO A 78 -0.66 19.58 -7.99
CA PRO A 78 -1.95 20.10 -8.49
C PRO A 78 -2.45 19.40 -9.76
N LEU A 79 -1.88 18.25 -10.13
CA LEU A 79 -2.29 17.48 -11.31
C LEU A 79 -3.47 16.56 -11.00
N GLU A 80 -4.44 16.50 -11.92
CA GLU A 80 -5.70 15.79 -11.71
C GLU A 80 -5.55 14.27 -11.67
N ARG A 81 -4.63 13.71 -12.48
CA ARG A 81 -4.47 12.27 -12.65
C ARG A 81 -3.24 11.75 -11.90
N ARG A 82 -3.36 10.54 -11.35
CA ARG A 82 -2.23 9.77 -10.81
C ARG A 82 -2.01 8.56 -11.72
N MET A 83 -0.75 8.17 -11.88
CA MET A 83 -0.38 6.97 -12.60
C MET A 83 0.70 6.27 -11.78
N TRP A 84 0.59 4.94 -11.65
CA TRP A 84 1.71 4.14 -11.20
C TRP A 84 2.67 3.94 -12.39
N ALA A 85 3.85 4.55 -12.32
CA ALA A 85 4.83 4.52 -13.40
C ALA A 85 5.59 3.17 -13.48
N GLY A 86 5.50 2.34 -12.45
CA GLY A 86 6.17 1.04 -12.35
C GLY A 86 6.96 0.89 -11.05
N GLY A 87 7.64 -0.24 -10.91
CA GLY A 87 8.47 -0.55 -9.74
C GLY A 87 9.38 -1.75 -9.99
N ARG A 88 10.36 -1.94 -9.12
CA ARG A 88 11.24 -3.12 -9.07
C ARG A 88 11.12 -3.74 -7.69
N LEU A 89 10.98 -5.06 -7.64
CA LEU A 89 10.88 -5.81 -6.39
C LEU A 89 11.99 -6.86 -6.34
N THR A 90 12.51 -7.08 -5.13
CA THR A 90 13.38 -8.19 -4.77
C THR A 90 12.74 -8.90 -3.59
N PHE A 91 12.55 -10.21 -3.69
CA PHE A 91 11.98 -11.02 -2.61
C PHE A 91 13.10 -11.72 -1.86
N HIS A 92 13.29 -11.37 -0.59
CA HIS A 92 14.37 -11.91 0.25
C HIS A 92 13.95 -13.18 1.00
N ASP A 93 12.69 -13.26 1.41
CA ASP A 93 12.12 -14.42 2.09
C ASP A 93 10.60 -14.46 1.84
N ALA A 94 9.99 -15.62 2.10
CA ALA A 94 8.55 -15.79 2.02
C ALA A 94 7.87 -15.18 3.27
N LEU A 95 6.88 -14.34 3.03
CA LEU A 95 5.95 -13.87 4.06
C LEU A 95 4.94 -14.96 4.42
N ARG A 96 4.43 -14.93 5.65
CA ARG A 96 3.46 -15.90 6.18
C ARG A 96 2.22 -15.21 6.73
N VAL A 97 1.09 -15.92 6.71
CA VAL A 97 -0.14 -15.48 7.35
C VAL A 97 0.11 -15.27 8.85
N GLY A 98 -0.20 -14.08 9.35
CA GLY A 98 0.04 -13.66 10.73
C GLY A 98 1.37 -12.94 10.98
N ASP A 99 2.25 -12.83 9.97
CA ASP A 99 3.46 -12.01 10.11
C ASP A 99 3.10 -10.54 10.35
N VAL A 100 3.86 -9.88 11.23
CA VAL A 100 3.81 -8.42 11.39
C VAL A 100 4.86 -7.80 10.47
N MET A 101 4.42 -6.89 9.62
CA MET A 101 5.26 -6.24 8.62
C MET A 101 5.39 -4.75 8.92
N THR A 102 6.56 -4.20 8.58
CA THR A 102 6.80 -2.76 8.60
C THR A 102 7.18 -2.29 7.19
N ARG A 103 6.56 -1.21 6.73
CA ARG A 103 6.94 -0.52 5.50
C ARG A 103 7.54 0.84 5.83
N ASP A 104 8.74 1.07 5.36
CA ASP A 104 9.39 2.38 5.33
C ASP A 104 9.29 2.94 3.90
N SER A 105 8.85 4.19 3.74
CA SER A 105 8.67 4.87 2.44
C SER A 105 9.28 6.26 2.47
#